data_AF-A0A7S1IBX9-F1
#
_entry.id   AF-A0A7S1IBX9-F1
#
_cell.length_a   1.000
_cell.length_b   1.000
_cell.length_c   1.000
_cell.angle_alpha   90.00
_cell.angle_beta   90.00
_cell.angle_gamma   90.00
#
_symmetry.space_group_name_H-M   'P 1'
#
loop_
_entity.id
_entity.type
_entity.pdbx_description
1 polymer ?
#
loop_
_entity_poly.entity_id
_entity_poly.type
_entity_poly.pdbx_seq_one_letter_code
_entity_poly.pdbx_strand_id
1 'polypeptide(L)'
;RFQQNPEDLWFPTLNALSGVCAPRMGYSDGWTIAELVEDFDPSQFDEYRIRDTGVLVRYTHPHWYNRRGHAIDPSDPNMSVESVHPLQICRVGEEHKHPSLHQPEVSFAVVRWGGETMCDEVKEGHGGWGRTGSAVSDPYIKVVFEESVWPQLGPTYEVLSIFIRSSDDLLKLSGATIA
;
A
#
# COMPACT_ATOMS: atom_id res chain seq x y z
N ARG A 1 -2.16 0.32 -4.48
CA ARG A 1 -0.76 0.62 -4.09
C ARG A 1 -0.22 1.63 -5.07
N PHE A 2 0.55 2.63 -4.64
CA PHE A 2 1.29 3.48 -5.55
C PHE A 2 2.78 3.13 -5.51
N GLN A 3 3.33 2.62 -6.61
CA GLN A 3 4.71 2.16 -6.63
C GLN A 3 5.45 2.66 -7.88
N GLN A 4 6.15 3.78 -7.72
CA GLN A 4 6.99 4.33 -8.79
C GLN A 4 8.35 3.63 -8.89
N ASN A 5 8.85 3.12 -7.77
CA ASN A 5 10.10 2.39 -7.65
C ASN A 5 9.81 1.11 -6.84
N PRO A 6 10.31 -0.07 -7.28
CA PRO A 6 10.26 -1.29 -6.49
C PRO A 6 10.68 -1.13 -5.02
N GLU A 7 11.62 -0.23 -4.74
CA GLU A 7 12.16 0.00 -3.39
C GLU A 7 11.37 1.00 -2.53
N ASP A 8 10.48 1.80 -3.14
CA ASP A 8 9.70 2.83 -2.44
C ASP A 8 8.20 2.53 -2.53
N LEU A 9 7.70 1.87 -1.49
CA LEU A 9 6.26 1.74 -1.25
C LEU A 9 5.71 3.07 -0.73
N TRP A 10 4.86 3.71 -1.53
CA TRP A 10 4.07 4.87 -1.13
C TRP A 10 2.65 4.45 -0.77
N PHE A 11 2.14 5.03 0.31
CA PHE A 11 0.81 4.72 0.81
C PHE A 11 0.07 6.01 1.21
N PRO A 12 -1.26 6.07 0.98
CA PRO A 12 -2.07 7.15 1.47
C PRO A 12 -2.19 7.05 2.99
N THR A 13 -2.14 8.20 3.64
CA THR A 13 -2.24 8.34 5.09
C THR A 13 -3.45 9.20 5.42
N LEU A 14 -4.06 9.02 6.59
CA LEU A 14 -5.25 9.78 6.98
C LEU A 14 -4.98 11.30 7.01
N ASN A 15 -3.80 11.69 7.48
CA ASN A 15 -3.33 13.07 7.55
C ASN A 15 -1.80 13.11 7.56
N ALA A 16 -1.24 14.32 7.41
CA ALA A 16 0.21 14.52 7.39
C ALA A 16 0.94 13.99 8.65
N LEU A 17 0.30 14.05 9.83
CA LEU A 17 0.90 13.55 11.07
C LEU A 17 1.06 12.03 11.04
N SER A 18 0.08 11.31 10.47
CA SER A 18 0.17 9.85 10.27
C SER A 18 1.32 9.44 9.35
N GLY A 19 1.75 10.32 8.43
CA GLY A 19 2.89 10.09 7.55
C GLY A 19 4.25 10.43 8.15
N VAL A 20 4.32 11.47 9.00
CA VAL A 20 5.60 12.00 9.50
C VAL A 20 5.95 11.46 10.89
N CYS A 21 4.97 11.40 11.80
CA CYS A 21 5.18 11.01 13.20
C CYS A 21 5.18 9.49 13.37
N ALA A 22 6.01 8.98 14.27
CA ALA A 22 6.03 7.54 14.59
C ALA A 22 5.07 7.18 15.74
N PRO A 23 4.32 6.06 15.64
CA PRO A 23 4.28 5.14 14.50
C PRO A 23 3.63 5.78 13.26
N ARG A 24 4.24 5.56 12.09
CA ARG A 24 3.68 6.05 10.82
C ARG A 24 2.66 5.06 10.31
N MET A 25 1.55 5.53 9.78
CA MET A 25 0.41 4.68 9.46
C MET A 25 -0.22 5.09 8.14
N GLY A 26 -0.55 4.10 7.33
CA GLY A 26 -1.35 4.31 6.13
C GLY A 26 -1.66 3.02 5.38
N TYR A 27 -2.49 3.14 4.35
CA TYR A 27 -3.03 2.00 3.64
C TYR A 27 -2.07 1.51 2.56
N SER A 28 -1.21 0.55 2.91
CA SER A 28 -0.33 -0.08 1.94
C SER A 28 -1.07 -0.93 0.92
N ASP A 29 -2.32 -1.30 1.20
CA ASP A 29 -3.24 -1.89 0.23
C ASP A 29 -4.64 -1.43 0.61
N GLY A 30 -5.48 -1.13 -0.37
CA GLY A 30 -6.82 -0.66 -0.08
C GLY A 30 -7.34 0.37 -1.06
N TRP A 31 -8.54 0.82 -0.75
CA TRP A 31 -9.35 1.69 -1.60
C TRP A 31 -8.85 3.12 -1.54
N THR A 32 -8.68 3.72 -2.71
CA THR A 32 -8.33 5.13 -2.84
C THR A 32 -9.01 5.73 -4.06
N ILE A 33 -9.30 7.03 -3.99
CA ILE A 33 -9.96 7.74 -5.06
C ILE A 33 -8.92 8.21 -6.08
N ALA A 34 -9.16 7.88 -7.33
CA ALA A 34 -8.34 8.29 -8.45
C ALA A 34 -9.21 8.81 -9.60
N GLU A 35 -8.62 9.70 -10.40
CA GLU A 35 -9.19 10.17 -11.65
C GLU A 35 -8.67 9.28 -12.79
N LEU A 36 -9.57 8.88 -13.68
CA LEU A 36 -9.18 8.19 -14.91
C LEU A 36 -8.46 9.17 -15.84
N VAL A 37 -7.21 8.87 -16.18
CA VAL A 37 -6.41 9.66 -17.14
C VAL A 37 -6.58 9.08 -18.54
N GLU A 38 -6.40 7.77 -18.66
CA GLU A 38 -6.54 7.02 -19.92
C GLU A 38 -7.13 5.63 -19.61
N ASP A 39 -8.11 5.23 -20.41
CA ASP A 39 -8.72 3.91 -20.32
C ASP A 39 -7.91 2.90 -21.12
N PHE A 40 -8.02 1.61 -20.78
CA PHE A 40 -7.28 0.55 -21.46
C PHE A 40 -8.02 0.01 -22.68
N ASP A 41 -7.29 -0.51 -23.67
CA ASP A 41 -7.86 -1.27 -24.79
C ASP A 41 -7.88 -2.77 -24.46
N PRO A 42 -9.06 -3.40 -24.29
CA PRO A 42 -9.15 -4.82 -23.95
C PRO A 42 -8.49 -5.76 -24.97
N SER A 43 -8.35 -5.33 -26.22
CA SER A 43 -7.71 -6.14 -27.27
C SER A 43 -6.18 -6.10 -27.22
N GLN A 44 -5.61 -5.12 -26.52
CA GLN A 44 -4.17 -4.92 -26.37
C GLN A 44 -3.68 -5.15 -24.93
N PHE A 45 -4.59 -5.44 -24.01
CA PHE A 45 -4.27 -5.66 -22.60
C PHE A 45 -3.38 -6.89 -22.40
N ASP A 46 -2.29 -6.70 -21.66
CA ASP A 46 -1.34 -7.76 -21.30
C ASP A 46 -0.97 -7.63 -19.82
N GLU A 47 -1.27 -8.67 -19.01
CA GLU A 47 -1.00 -8.69 -17.57
C GLU A 47 0.50 -8.56 -17.25
N TYR A 48 1.39 -8.98 -18.16
CA TYR A 48 2.83 -8.86 -17.96
C TYR A 48 3.36 -7.48 -18.36
N ARG A 49 2.52 -6.66 -19.00
CA ARG A 49 2.84 -5.30 -19.48
C ARG A 49 1.83 -4.27 -19.00
N ILE A 50 1.36 -4.40 -17.76
CA ILE A 50 0.41 -3.46 -17.13
C ILE A 50 0.89 -2.01 -17.24
N ARG A 51 2.20 -1.76 -17.10
CA ARG A 51 2.75 -0.40 -17.24
C ARG A 51 2.41 0.28 -18.57
N ASP A 52 2.34 -0.50 -19.66
CA ASP A 52 2.11 0.02 -21.01
C ASP A 52 0.66 -0.16 -21.49
N THR A 53 -0.06 -1.13 -20.94
CA THR A 53 -1.36 -1.59 -21.47
C THR A 53 -2.51 -1.51 -20.47
N GLY A 54 -2.22 -1.16 -19.21
CA GLY A 54 -3.20 -1.04 -18.13
C GLY A 54 -4.00 0.26 -18.16
N VAL A 55 -4.82 0.45 -17.13
CA VAL A 55 -5.61 1.68 -16.94
C VAL A 55 -4.73 2.74 -16.30
N LEU A 56 -4.61 3.90 -16.94
CA LEU A 56 -3.83 5.01 -16.40
C LEU A 56 -4.70 5.85 -15.47
N VAL A 57 -4.31 5.92 -14.19
CA VAL A 57 -5.04 6.66 -13.17
C VAL A 57 -4.15 7.71 -12.50
N ARG A 58 -4.78 8.79 -12.03
CA ARG A 58 -4.16 9.81 -11.20
C ARG A 58 -4.76 9.74 -9.80
N TYR A 59 -3.96 9.39 -8.80
CA TYR A 59 -4.41 9.44 -7.42
C TYR A 59 -4.69 10.87 -6.97
N THR A 60 -5.81 11.07 -6.27
CA THR A 60 -6.25 12.40 -5.82
C THR A 60 -6.07 12.63 -4.32
N HIS A 61 -5.73 11.58 -3.58
CA HIS A 61 -5.56 11.66 -2.13
C HIS A 61 -4.40 12.63 -1.79
N PRO A 62 -4.58 13.57 -0.84
CA PRO A 62 -3.61 14.66 -0.62
C PRO A 62 -2.38 14.26 0.18
N HIS A 63 -2.40 13.10 0.83
CA HIS A 63 -1.40 12.72 1.84
C HIS A 63 -0.80 11.35 1.55
N TRP A 64 0.28 11.33 0.80
CA TRP A 64 0.99 10.12 0.45
C TRP A 64 2.40 10.15 1.01
N TYR A 65 2.76 9.08 1.70
CA TYR A 65 4.05 8.98 2.37
C TYR A 65 4.67 7.61 2.12
N ASN A 66 5.99 7.54 2.24
CA ASN A 66 6.71 6.28 2.32
C ASN A 66 6.99 5.90 3.78
N ARG A 67 7.54 4.70 3.99
CA ARG A 67 7.93 4.20 5.33
C ARG A 67 8.93 5.11 6.07
N ARG A 68 9.67 5.95 5.36
CA ARG A 68 10.66 6.90 5.91
C ARG A 68 10.05 8.24 6.30
N GLY A 69 8.79 8.50 5.95
CA GLY A 69 8.09 9.75 6.21
C GLY A 69 8.36 10.84 5.17
N HIS A 70 8.93 10.49 4.01
CA HIS A 70 8.94 11.39 2.87
C HIS A 70 7.54 11.46 2.28
N ALA A 71 7.13 12.64 1.80
CA ALA A 71 5.89 12.84 1.08
C ALA A 71 6.16 12.94 -0.43
N ILE A 72 5.20 12.50 -1.25
CA ILE A 72 5.16 12.93 -2.65
C ILE A 72 4.49 14.30 -2.76
N ASP A 73 4.82 15.03 -3.82
CA ASP A 73 4.04 16.20 -4.22
C ASP A 73 2.89 15.74 -5.14
N PRO A 74 1.63 15.75 -4.67
CA PRO A 74 0.49 15.32 -5.48
C PRO A 74 0.19 16.27 -6.65
N SER A 75 0.80 17.47 -6.68
CA SER A 75 0.68 18.39 -7.80
C SER A 75 1.61 18.04 -8.97
N ASP A 76 2.64 17.22 -8.73
CA ASP A 76 3.50 16.68 -9.79
C ASP A 76 2.83 15.42 -10.40
N PRO A 77 2.36 15.47 -11.65
CA PRO A 77 1.75 14.31 -12.30
C PRO A 77 2.71 13.12 -12.38
N ASN A 78 4.02 13.37 -12.45
CA ASN A 78 5.01 12.31 -12.45
C ASN A 78 5.11 11.59 -11.12
N MET A 79 4.49 12.09 -10.05
CA MET A 79 4.46 11.49 -8.71
C MET A 79 3.05 11.08 -8.28
N SER A 80 2.02 11.21 -9.12
CA SER A 80 0.64 10.87 -8.77
C SER A 80 -0.06 9.98 -9.79
N VAL A 81 0.59 9.65 -10.91
CA VAL A 81 0.04 8.85 -12.00
C VAL A 81 0.64 7.44 -12.01
N GLU A 82 -0.20 6.43 -12.17
CA GLU A 82 0.18 5.02 -12.25
C GLU A 82 -0.71 4.27 -13.23
N SER A 83 -0.13 3.27 -13.90
CA SER A 83 -0.90 2.31 -14.68
C SER A 83 -1.24 1.11 -13.80
N VAL A 84 -2.53 0.79 -13.68
CA VAL A 84 -3.03 -0.25 -12.79
C VAL A 84 -3.80 -1.32 -13.57
N HIS A 85 -3.98 -2.49 -12.94
CA HIS A 85 -4.71 -3.59 -13.55
C HIS A 85 -6.21 -3.24 -13.63
N PRO A 86 -6.93 -3.53 -14.73
CA PRO A 86 -8.37 -3.21 -14.85
C PRO A 86 -9.24 -3.78 -13.71
N LEU A 87 -8.94 -4.98 -13.22
CA LEU A 87 -9.63 -5.59 -12.07
C LEU A 87 -9.45 -4.83 -10.73
N GLN A 88 -8.50 -3.89 -10.64
CA GLN A 88 -8.30 -3.04 -9.46
C GLN A 88 -9.15 -1.76 -9.53
N ILE A 89 -9.91 -1.56 -10.61
CA ILE A 89 -10.75 -0.37 -10.81
C ILE A 89 -12.20 -0.69 -10.51
N CYS A 90 -12.81 0.12 -9.66
CA CYS A 90 -14.27 0.24 -9.55
C CYS A 90 -14.69 1.63 -10.06
N ARG A 91 -15.50 1.68 -11.12
CA ARG A 91 -16.00 2.96 -11.65
C ARG A 91 -17.20 3.43 -10.83
N VAL A 92 -17.23 4.74 -10.60
CA VAL A 92 -18.39 5.41 -9.97
C VAL A 92 -19.64 5.16 -10.82
N GLY A 93 -20.74 4.73 -10.20
CA GLY A 93 -21.99 4.33 -10.84
C GLY A 93 -22.08 2.86 -11.24
N GLU A 94 -20.99 2.10 -11.19
CA GLU A 94 -20.97 0.66 -11.50
C GLU A 94 -20.96 -0.23 -10.25
N GLU A 95 -21.22 0.35 -9.08
CA GLU A 95 -20.97 -0.31 -7.81
C GLU A 95 -21.90 -1.51 -7.58
N HIS A 96 -23.10 -1.45 -8.14
CA HIS A 96 -24.09 -2.54 -8.14
C HIS A 96 -23.59 -3.82 -8.81
N LYS A 97 -22.57 -3.75 -9.68
CA LYS A 97 -21.97 -4.93 -10.32
C LYS A 97 -21.08 -5.71 -9.35
N HIS A 98 -20.58 -5.06 -8.31
CA HIS A 98 -19.71 -5.68 -7.31
C HIS A 98 -19.94 -5.05 -5.92
N PRO A 99 -20.99 -5.49 -5.19
CA PRO A 99 -21.34 -4.92 -3.89
C PRO A 99 -20.22 -5.00 -2.83
N SER A 100 -19.32 -5.98 -2.95
CA SER A 100 -18.13 -6.13 -2.10
C SER A 100 -17.03 -5.09 -2.37
N LEU A 101 -17.20 -4.21 -3.36
CA LEU A 101 -16.30 -3.10 -3.68
C LEU A 101 -16.68 -1.78 -2.98
N HIS A 102 -17.78 -1.76 -2.22
CA HIS A 102 -18.20 -0.56 -1.48
C HIS A 102 -17.43 -0.34 -0.18
N GLN A 103 -17.00 -1.43 0.44
CA GLN A 103 -16.24 -1.42 1.67
C GLN A 103 -15.41 -2.70 1.74
N PRO A 104 -14.19 -2.65 2.28
CA PRO A 104 -13.41 -3.86 2.51
C PRO A 104 -14.18 -4.82 3.43
N GLU A 105 -14.26 -6.08 3.03
CA GLU A 105 -14.81 -7.18 3.83
C GLU A 105 -13.86 -7.56 4.96
N VAL A 106 -12.55 -7.33 4.77
CA VAL A 106 -11.51 -7.62 5.74
C VAL A 106 -10.47 -6.51 5.76
N SER A 107 -10.20 -5.97 6.95
CA SER A 107 -9.12 -5.02 7.20
C SER A 107 -7.99 -5.70 7.98
N PHE A 108 -6.79 -5.72 7.41
CA PHE A 108 -5.59 -6.21 8.06
C PHE A 108 -4.79 -5.04 8.65
N ALA A 109 -4.43 -5.13 9.93
CA ALA A 109 -3.46 -4.22 10.54
C ALA A 109 -2.10 -4.94 10.66
N VAL A 110 -1.08 -4.39 9.99
CA VAL A 110 0.25 -5.00 9.90
C VAL A 110 1.28 -4.07 10.53
N VAL A 111 1.92 -4.53 11.60
CA VAL A 111 3.02 -3.80 12.22
C VAL A 111 4.33 -4.19 11.55
N ARG A 112 5.08 -3.18 11.07
CA ARG A 112 6.32 -3.32 10.33
C ARG A 112 7.39 -2.45 10.95
N TRP A 113 8.64 -2.85 10.85
CA TRP A 113 9.74 -1.96 11.20
C TRP A 113 9.90 -0.89 10.10
N GLY A 114 9.97 0.37 10.49
CA GLY A 114 10.28 1.49 9.62
C GLY A 114 11.26 2.43 10.31
N GLY A 115 12.24 2.96 9.58
CA GLY A 115 13.31 3.80 10.12
C GLY A 115 14.08 4.52 9.02
N GLU A 116 14.82 5.57 9.38
CA GLU A 116 15.66 6.34 8.45
C GLU A 116 16.85 5.49 7.97
N THR A 117 17.46 4.76 8.89
CA THR A 117 18.41 3.68 8.62
C THR A 117 17.64 2.41 8.29
N MET A 118 18.04 1.73 7.20
CA MET A 118 17.65 0.33 7.00
C MET A 118 18.07 -0.40 8.28
N CYS A 119 17.12 -1.02 8.99
CA CYS A 119 17.51 -2.19 9.76
C CYS A 119 18.11 -3.14 8.73
N ASP A 120 19.34 -3.61 8.95
CA ASP A 120 20.00 -4.52 8.02
C ASP A 120 19.01 -5.61 7.63
N GLU A 121 18.74 -5.73 6.32
CA GLU A 121 17.87 -6.78 5.81
C GLU A 121 18.41 -8.10 6.33
N VAL A 122 17.61 -8.76 7.16
CA VAL A 122 17.98 -10.03 7.74
C VAL A 122 17.89 -11.06 6.62
N LYS A 123 19.00 -11.29 5.93
CA LYS A 123 19.11 -12.33 4.90
C LYS A 123 18.85 -13.68 5.57
N GLU A 124 17.86 -14.43 5.06
CA GLU A 124 17.60 -15.80 5.51
C GLU A 124 18.90 -16.62 5.47
N GLY A 125 19.19 -17.35 6.56
CA GLY A 125 20.39 -18.20 6.70
C GLY A 125 21.48 -17.70 7.65
N HIS A 126 21.47 -16.42 8.07
CA HIS A 126 22.49 -15.87 8.99
C HIS A 126 21.96 -15.55 10.40
N GLY A 127 21.06 -16.39 10.92
CA GLY A 127 20.51 -16.21 12.28
C GLY A 127 19.27 -15.32 12.35
N GLY A 128 18.48 -15.29 11.26
CA GLY A 128 17.32 -14.41 11.11
C GLY A 128 16.11 -14.64 12.01
N TRP A 129 16.30 -15.38 13.10
CA TRP A 129 15.35 -15.55 14.20
C TRP A 129 15.98 -15.16 15.54
N GLY A 130 16.91 -14.20 15.50
CA GLY A 130 17.61 -13.69 16.68
C GLY A 130 16.68 -13.00 17.68
N ARG A 131 17.23 -12.71 18.86
CA ARG A 131 16.55 -12.15 20.05
C ARG A 131 15.81 -10.82 19.80
N THR A 132 16.07 -10.15 18.69
CA THR A 132 15.50 -8.86 18.24
C THR A 132 14.30 -9.00 17.30
N GLY A 133 13.91 -10.23 16.93
CA GLY A 133 12.85 -10.49 15.95
C GLY A 133 13.36 -10.31 14.52
N SER A 134 12.89 -11.18 13.62
CA SER A 134 13.14 -11.02 12.19
C SER A 134 12.56 -9.68 11.74
N ALA A 135 13.34 -8.85 11.04
CA ALA A 135 12.76 -7.69 10.37
C ALA A 135 11.70 -8.25 9.42
N VAL A 136 10.43 -7.91 9.65
CA VAL A 136 9.31 -8.32 8.77
C VAL A 136 9.69 -7.87 7.36
N SER A 137 10.11 -8.83 6.54
CA SER A 137 10.68 -8.52 5.24
C SER A 137 9.53 -8.06 4.34
N ASP A 138 9.71 -6.94 3.64
CA ASP A 138 8.76 -6.49 2.62
C ASP A 138 8.40 -7.62 1.63
N PRO A 139 9.33 -8.54 1.26
CA PRO A 139 8.99 -9.77 0.54
C PRO A 139 7.95 -10.66 1.22
N TYR A 140 8.02 -10.88 2.54
CA TYR A 140 7.02 -11.70 3.24
C TYR A 140 5.63 -11.06 3.16
N ILE A 141 5.54 -9.75 3.43
CA ILE A 141 4.28 -9.00 3.32
C ILE A 141 3.75 -9.05 1.88
N LYS A 142 4.64 -8.91 0.89
CA LYS A 142 4.30 -9.05 -0.52
C LYS A 142 3.70 -10.44 -0.81
N VAL A 143 4.39 -11.53 -0.43
CA VAL A 143 3.92 -12.90 -0.67
C VAL A 143 2.59 -13.17 0.02
N VAL A 144 2.43 -12.76 1.29
CA VAL A 144 1.18 -12.96 2.02
C VAL A 144 0.03 -12.26 1.31
N PHE A 145 0.15 -10.98 0.98
CA PHE A 145 -0.99 -10.25 0.42
C PHE A 145 -1.17 -10.47 -1.08
N GLU A 146 -0.12 -10.47 -1.89
CA GLU A 146 -0.22 -10.61 -3.35
C GLU A 146 -0.40 -12.07 -3.81
N GLU A 147 0.26 -13.04 -3.15
CA GLU A 147 0.22 -14.44 -3.60
C GLU A 147 -0.79 -15.29 -2.81
N SER A 148 -1.20 -14.87 -1.61
CA SER A 148 -2.13 -15.66 -0.78
C SER A 148 -3.49 -14.98 -0.59
N VAL A 149 -3.54 -13.71 -0.19
CA VAL A 149 -4.80 -13.01 0.11
C VAL A 149 -5.50 -12.54 -1.16
N TRP A 150 -4.80 -11.86 -2.07
CA TRP A 150 -5.36 -11.31 -3.30
C TRP A 150 -6.03 -12.36 -4.20
N PRO A 151 -5.49 -13.58 -4.42
CA PRO A 151 -6.18 -14.58 -5.23
C PRO A 151 -7.51 -15.07 -4.63
N GLN A 152 -7.73 -14.88 -3.33
CA GLN A 152 -8.92 -15.33 -2.61
C GLN A 152 -9.95 -14.22 -2.43
N LEU A 153 -9.51 -13.02 -2.05
CA LEU A 153 -10.37 -11.88 -1.73
C LEU A 153 -10.40 -10.82 -2.83
N GLY A 154 -9.40 -10.81 -3.72
CA GLY A 154 -9.24 -9.76 -4.73
C GLY A 154 -9.25 -8.37 -4.07
N PRO A 155 -9.95 -7.39 -4.65
CA PRO A 155 -10.01 -6.03 -4.12
C PRO A 155 -10.88 -5.86 -2.86
N THR A 156 -11.42 -6.92 -2.24
CA THR A 156 -12.31 -6.80 -1.08
C THR A 156 -11.58 -6.70 0.26
N TYR A 157 -10.25 -6.58 0.29
CA TYR A 157 -9.49 -6.35 1.52
C TYR A 157 -8.73 -5.02 1.50
N GLU A 158 -8.34 -4.58 2.69
CA GLU A 158 -7.39 -3.49 2.87
C GLU A 158 -6.31 -3.86 3.89
N VAL A 159 -5.17 -3.17 3.82
CA VAL A 159 -4.01 -3.37 4.68
C VAL A 159 -3.54 -2.02 5.21
N LEU A 160 -3.83 -1.76 6.48
CA LEU A 160 -3.24 -0.68 7.25
C LEU A 160 -1.82 -1.11 7.70
N SER A 161 -0.80 -0.53 7.09
CA SER A 161 0.59 -0.70 7.53
C SER A 161 0.93 0.31 8.62
N ILE A 162 1.49 -0.19 9.72
CA ILE A 162 1.94 0.58 10.88
C ILE A 162 3.46 0.42 11.00
N PHE A 163 4.20 1.47 10.69
CA PHE A 163 5.66 1.49 10.71
C PHE A 163 6.19 2.02 12.05
N ILE A 164 6.84 1.13 12.81
CA ILE A 164 7.44 1.42 14.12
C ILE A 164 8.96 1.57 13.99
N ARG A 165 9.56 2.50 14.73
CA ARG A 165 11.02 2.70 14.84
C ARG A 165 11.60 2.02 16.07
N SER A 166 10.81 1.86 17.12
CA SER A 166 11.18 1.18 18.35
C SER A 166 9.98 0.48 18.97
N SER A 167 10.22 -0.38 19.96
CA SER A 167 9.16 -1.00 20.76
C SER A 167 8.27 0.03 21.46
N ASP A 168 8.79 1.21 21.78
CA ASP A 168 8.02 2.27 22.45
C ASP A 168 6.91 2.84 21.55
N ASP A 169 7.05 2.71 20.22
CA ASP A 169 5.99 3.12 19.31
C ASP A 169 4.75 2.23 19.43
N LEU A 170 4.89 0.97 19.87
CA LEU A 170 3.76 0.07 20.15
C LEU A 170 2.90 0.59 21.29
N LEU A 171 3.49 1.27 22.28
CA LEU A 171 2.77 1.83 23.42
C LEU A 171 1.88 3.02 23.01
N LYS A 172 2.11 3.59 21.82
CA LYS A 172 1.31 4.68 21.25
C LYS A 172 0.12 4.16 20.44
N LEU A 173 0.08 2.86 20.15
CA LEU A 173 -1.03 2.24 19.44
C LEU A 173 -2.18 2.03 20.41
N SER A 174 -3.34 2.59 20.05
CA SER A 174 -4.60 2.39 20.76
C SER A 174 -5.68 2.05 19.74
N GLY A 175 -6.79 1.46 20.19
CA GLY A 175 -7.94 1.21 19.31
C GLY A 175 -8.46 2.48 18.63
N ALA A 176 -8.37 3.63 19.30
CA ALA A 176 -8.73 4.93 18.73
C ALA A 176 -7.72 5.48 17.70
N THR A 177 -6.53 4.88 17.61
CA THR A 177 -5.48 5.27 16.65
C THR A 177 -5.54 4.43 15.36
N ILE A 178 -6.23 3.28 15.40
CA ILE A 178 -6.28 2.28 14.32
C ILE A 178 -7.65 2.26 13.61
N ALA A 179 -8.70 2.76 14.26
CA ALA A 179 -10.09 2.77 13.77
C ALA A 179 -10.52 4.13 13.21
#